data_AF-A0AAU7PU43-F1
#
_entry.id   AF-A0AAU7PU43-F1
#
_cell.length_a   1.000
_cell.length_b   1.000
_cell.length_c   1.000
_cell.angle_alpha   90.00
_cell.angle_beta   90.00
_cell.angle_gamma   90.00
#
_symmetry.space_group_name_H-M   'P 1'
#
loop_
_entity.id
_entity.type
_entity.pdbx_description
1 polymer ?
#
loop_
_entity_poly.entity_id
_entity_poly.type
_entity_poly.pdbx_seq_one_letter_code
_entity_poly.pdbx_strand_id
1 'polypeptide(L)'
;MKKLNLLTASIIFSTLILLTSCGKNTDSASAISETVSAEISIKESNTNAETKNDLDAIGNADVELNIPAKFIGKQTQDDLNELCKEKGYKSITLNGDGSATYILTKKQHKKMMNELKDNINSSISEMIGSEDYPDFTDVTANENFTEFEISTKSTELNMADRFSILGFYMYGGMYNIFNGTAADNISVKFVNADSGEEILTANSKDAGK
;
A
#
# COMPACT_ATOMS: atom_id res chain seq x y z
N MET A 1 11.02 -31.51 -29.64
CA MET A 1 10.64 -30.84 -30.91
C MET A 1 9.35 -31.45 -31.45
N LYS A 2 8.21 -30.81 -31.19
CA LYS A 2 6.96 -30.99 -31.97
C LYS A 2 6.30 -29.62 -32.05
N LYS A 3 6.24 -29.08 -33.25
CA LYS A 3 5.56 -27.82 -33.58
C LYS A 3 4.06 -28.10 -33.66
N LEU A 4 3.24 -27.21 -33.13
CA LEU A 4 1.83 -27.13 -33.49
C LEU A 4 1.44 -25.64 -33.58
N ASN A 5 1.23 -25.19 -34.81
CA ASN A 5 0.64 -23.91 -35.12
C ASN A 5 -0.87 -23.99 -34.86
N LEU A 6 -1.46 -22.98 -34.24
CA LEU A 6 -2.88 -22.68 -34.46
C LEU A 6 -3.12 -21.17 -34.45
N LEU A 7 -3.68 -20.72 -35.57
CA LEU A 7 -4.10 -19.36 -35.88
C LEU A 7 -5.31 -18.96 -35.05
N THR A 8 -5.32 -17.72 -34.52
CA THR A 8 -6.55 -16.97 -34.29
C THR A 8 -6.34 -15.53 -34.71
N ALA A 9 -6.92 -15.17 -35.85
CA ALA A 9 -7.26 -13.80 -36.17
C ALA A 9 -8.55 -13.43 -35.43
N SER A 10 -8.57 -12.29 -34.74
CA SER A 10 -9.83 -11.60 -34.45
C SER A 10 -9.63 -10.09 -34.35
N ILE A 11 -10.35 -9.46 -35.26
CA ILE A 11 -10.63 -8.05 -35.52
C ILE A 11 -11.45 -7.45 -34.38
N ILE A 12 -11.05 -6.31 -33.80
CA ILE A 12 -11.95 -5.33 -33.16
C ILE A 12 -11.30 -3.93 -33.32
N PHE A 13 -11.68 -3.17 -34.34
CA PHE A 13 -12.75 -2.15 -34.35
C PHE A 13 -12.26 -0.76 -33.88
N SER A 14 -11.84 0.04 -34.87
CA SER A 14 -11.67 1.48 -34.78
C SER A 14 -12.99 2.15 -34.38
N THR A 15 -12.96 3.02 -33.38
CA THR A 15 -13.85 4.18 -33.33
C THR A 15 -13.10 5.40 -32.83
N LEU A 16 -12.85 6.28 -33.78
CA LEU A 16 -12.44 7.67 -33.65
C LEU A 16 -13.63 8.47 -33.08
N ILE A 17 -13.41 9.19 -31.97
CA ILE A 17 -14.30 10.29 -31.56
C ILE A 17 -13.45 11.54 -31.46
N LEU A 18 -13.63 12.41 -32.45
CA LEU A 18 -13.21 13.80 -32.44
C LEU A 18 -14.29 14.59 -31.69
N LEU A 19 -13.93 15.30 -30.62
CA LEU A 19 -14.73 16.41 -30.12
C LEU A 19 -13.93 17.70 -30.22
N THR A 20 -14.34 18.52 -31.17
CA THR A 20 -14.00 19.93 -31.31
C THR A 20 -14.64 20.71 -30.16
N SER A 21 -13.83 21.40 -29.36
CA SER A 21 -14.30 22.49 -28.52
C SER A 21 -13.68 23.79 -29.01
N CYS A 22 -14.52 24.66 -29.55
CA CYS A 22 -14.21 26.04 -29.85
C CYS A 22 -15.14 26.90 -29.00
N GLY A 23 -14.59 27.56 -27.97
CA GLY A 23 -15.28 28.50 -27.11
C GLY A 23 -14.38 29.72 -26.91
N LYS A 24 -14.91 30.89 -27.29
CA LYS A 24 -14.22 32.15 -27.58
C LYS A 24 -14.20 33.09 -26.36
N ASN A 25 -13.02 33.69 -26.13
CA ASN A 25 -12.63 34.96 -25.50
C ASN A 25 -13.47 35.59 -24.36
N THR A 26 -12.82 35.97 -23.26
CA THR A 26 -12.29 37.35 -23.03
C THR A 26 -11.53 37.47 -21.69
N ASP A 27 -10.35 38.12 -21.77
CA ASP A 27 -9.58 38.93 -20.80
C ASP A 27 -9.26 38.37 -19.38
N SER A 28 -8.09 38.57 -18.77
CA SER A 28 -7.02 39.55 -18.97
C SER A 28 -5.76 39.15 -18.18
N ALA A 29 -4.63 39.77 -18.55
CA ALA A 29 -3.40 39.99 -17.78
C ALA A 29 -2.44 38.80 -17.51
N SER A 30 -1.30 38.79 -18.21
CA SER A 30 -0.04 39.28 -17.63
C SER A 30 1.09 39.20 -18.67
N ALA A 31 1.65 40.35 -19.03
CA ALA A 31 2.80 40.47 -19.92
C ALA A 31 4.09 40.56 -19.09
N ILE A 32 5.11 39.85 -19.57
CA ILE A 32 6.41 39.60 -18.97
C ILE A 32 7.38 40.76 -19.27
N SER A 33 8.15 41.15 -18.25
CA SER A 33 9.55 41.59 -18.34
C SER A 33 10.20 40.97 -17.07
N GLU A 34 11.40 40.39 -17.04
CA GLU A 34 12.63 40.81 -17.69
C GLU A 34 13.71 39.71 -17.55
N THR A 35 14.61 39.68 -18.51
CA THR A 35 15.85 38.90 -18.59
C THR A 35 16.87 39.34 -17.54
N VAL A 36 17.72 38.44 -17.02
CA VAL A 36 19.20 38.50 -17.08
C VAL A 36 19.86 37.41 -16.24
N SER A 37 20.80 36.76 -16.92
CA SER A 37 21.75 35.74 -16.51
C SER A 37 22.83 36.25 -15.55
N ALA A 38 23.31 35.41 -14.64
CA ALA A 38 24.71 35.41 -14.18
C ALA A 38 25.08 34.07 -13.51
N GLU A 39 25.98 33.33 -14.16
CA GLU A 39 26.74 32.20 -13.65
C GLU A 39 27.79 32.63 -12.59
N ILE A 40 28.24 31.71 -11.71
CA ILE A 40 29.63 31.16 -11.66
C ILE A 40 29.98 30.51 -10.30
N SER A 41 30.62 29.34 -10.42
CA SER A 41 31.61 28.64 -9.56
C SER A 41 31.23 27.90 -8.28
N ILE A 42 31.12 26.57 -8.45
CA ILE A 42 32.07 25.52 -7.99
C ILE A 42 32.82 25.79 -6.67
N LYS A 43 32.60 24.89 -5.70
CA LYS A 43 33.71 24.35 -4.90
C LYS A 43 33.50 22.86 -4.60
N GLU A 44 34.41 22.09 -5.19
CA GLU A 44 34.78 20.72 -4.86
C GLU A 44 34.99 20.52 -3.35
N SER A 45 34.50 19.41 -2.82
CA SER A 45 35.07 18.78 -1.62
C SER A 45 34.88 17.27 -1.73
N ASN A 46 35.91 16.64 -2.28
CA ASN A 46 36.26 15.26 -1.98
C ASN A 46 36.40 15.12 -0.47
N THR A 47 35.61 14.25 0.14
CA THR A 47 36.04 13.52 1.34
C THR A 47 35.68 12.07 1.13
N ASN A 48 36.70 11.31 0.77
CA ASN A 48 36.72 9.87 0.89
C ASN A 48 36.67 9.55 2.39
N ALA A 49 35.54 9.08 2.88
CA ALA A 49 35.45 8.40 4.17
C ALA A 49 34.73 7.08 3.92
N GLU A 50 35.53 6.04 3.89
CA GLU A 50 35.11 4.66 4.00
C GLU A 50 34.09 4.52 5.13
N THR A 51 32.95 3.92 4.84
CA THR A 51 32.19 3.19 5.86
C THR A 51 31.73 1.88 5.23
N LYS A 52 32.71 1.06 4.87
CA LYS A 52 32.54 -0.39 5.03
C LYS A 52 32.51 -0.65 6.53
N ASN A 53 31.54 -1.49 6.91
CA ASN A 53 31.29 -2.05 8.23
C ASN A 53 30.49 -1.16 9.18
N ASP A 54 29.16 -1.26 9.07
CA ASP A 54 28.36 -1.47 10.29
C ASP A 54 27.03 -2.21 10.04
N LEU A 55 27.04 -3.29 9.24
CA LEU A 55 25.87 -4.18 9.12
C LEU A 55 26.17 -5.66 9.39
N ASP A 56 27.43 -6.03 9.63
CA ASP A 56 27.84 -7.43 9.80
C ASP A 56 28.14 -7.81 11.26
N ALA A 57 27.86 -6.94 12.23
CA ALA A 57 28.29 -7.14 13.62
C ALA A 57 27.21 -6.92 14.69
N ILE A 58 25.91 -7.00 14.35
CA ILE A 58 24.82 -7.07 15.34
C ILE A 58 23.84 -8.17 14.94
N GLY A 59 24.18 -9.42 15.29
CA GLY A 59 23.27 -10.57 15.32
C GLY A 59 22.53 -10.86 14.01
N ASN A 60 23.12 -11.74 13.18
CA ASN A 60 22.50 -12.43 12.04
C ASN A 60 21.38 -13.41 12.46
N ALA A 61 20.51 -13.01 13.38
CA ALA A 61 19.29 -13.76 13.66
C ALA A 61 18.31 -13.54 12.50
N ASP A 62 17.84 -14.66 11.95
CA ASP A 62 16.73 -14.66 11.01
C ASP A 62 15.45 -14.22 11.72
N VAL A 63 14.53 -13.66 10.94
CA VAL A 63 13.18 -13.36 11.38
C VAL A 63 12.33 -14.61 11.12
N GLU A 64 11.77 -15.17 12.18
CA GLU A 64 10.79 -16.25 12.13
C GLU A 64 9.39 -15.66 12.33
N LEU A 65 8.48 -15.93 11.39
CA LEU A 65 7.10 -15.49 11.45
C LEU A 65 6.17 -16.71 11.40
N ASN A 66 5.20 -16.77 12.30
CA ASN A 66 4.10 -17.73 12.19
C ASN A 66 2.88 -17.04 11.60
N ILE A 67 2.59 -17.34 10.33
CA ILE A 67 1.47 -16.74 9.60
C ILE A 67 0.22 -17.61 9.81
N PRO A 68 -0.86 -17.09 10.43
CA PRO A 68 -2.05 -17.88 10.74
C PRO A 68 -2.73 -18.47 9.51
N ALA A 69 -3.39 -19.62 9.68
CA ALA A 69 -4.04 -20.37 8.60
C ALA A 69 -5.00 -19.54 7.74
N LYS A 70 -5.71 -18.57 8.34
CA LYS A 70 -6.63 -17.67 7.63
C LYS A 70 -5.96 -16.82 6.53
N PHE A 71 -4.65 -16.58 6.62
CA PHE A 71 -3.87 -15.86 5.60
C PHE A 71 -3.17 -16.78 4.61
N ILE A 72 -2.91 -18.03 4.99
CA ILE A 72 -2.37 -19.06 4.10
C ILE A 72 -3.45 -19.61 3.16
N GLY A 73 -4.68 -19.70 3.66
CA GLY A 73 -5.82 -20.16 2.87
C GLY A 73 -5.69 -21.65 2.54
N LYS A 74 -5.88 -22.00 1.25
CA LYS A 74 -5.86 -23.39 0.76
C LYS A 74 -4.53 -23.78 0.12
N GLN A 75 -3.47 -23.00 0.34
CA GLN A 75 -2.16 -23.28 -0.23
C GLN A 75 -1.60 -24.59 0.31
N THR A 76 -1.00 -25.36 -0.58
CA THR A 76 -0.26 -26.58 -0.27
C THR A 76 1.20 -26.25 0.06
N GLN A 77 1.94 -27.20 0.62
CA GLN A 77 3.38 -27.04 0.81
C GLN A 77 4.12 -26.78 -0.52
N ASP A 78 3.63 -27.33 -1.64
CA ASP A 78 4.25 -27.11 -2.95
C ASP A 78 4.06 -25.66 -3.43
N ASP A 79 2.85 -25.09 -3.26
CA ASP A 79 2.59 -23.67 -3.56
C ASP A 79 3.50 -22.74 -2.73
N LEU A 80 3.68 -23.06 -1.44
CA LEU A 80 4.56 -22.31 -0.55
C LEU A 80 6.04 -22.47 -0.92
N ASN A 81 6.46 -23.64 -1.39
CA ASN A 81 7.82 -23.86 -1.89
C ASN A 81 8.11 -23.03 -3.15
N GLU A 82 7.13 -22.88 -4.03
CA GLU A 82 7.23 -22.02 -5.22
C GLU A 82 7.39 -20.55 -4.82
N LEU A 83 6.55 -20.05 -3.92
CA LEU A 83 6.65 -18.70 -3.37
C LEU A 83 8.01 -18.46 -2.68
N CYS A 84 8.48 -19.43 -1.88
CA CYS A 84 9.76 -19.36 -1.20
C CYS A 84 10.91 -19.18 -2.21
N LYS A 85 10.88 -19.91 -3.33
CA LYS A 85 11.88 -19.80 -4.40
C LYS A 85 11.77 -18.47 -5.15
N GLU A 86 10.56 -18.05 -5.50
CA GLU A 86 10.29 -16.80 -6.23
C GLU A 86 10.80 -15.58 -5.46
N LYS A 87 10.46 -15.51 -4.17
CA LYS A 87 10.87 -14.40 -3.30
C LYS A 87 12.28 -14.58 -2.71
N GLY A 88 12.86 -15.77 -2.87
CA GLY A 88 14.20 -16.13 -2.39
C GLY A 88 14.30 -16.31 -0.88
N TYR A 89 13.20 -16.56 -0.17
CA TYR A 89 13.16 -16.74 1.29
C TYR A 89 13.95 -17.98 1.74
N LYS A 90 14.33 -18.04 3.03
CA LYS A 90 15.11 -19.19 3.53
C LYS A 90 14.27 -20.45 3.59
N SER A 91 13.05 -20.35 4.14
CA SER A 91 12.07 -21.44 4.13
C SER A 91 10.67 -20.93 4.39
N ILE A 92 9.68 -21.69 3.90
CA ILE A 92 8.29 -21.61 4.30
C ILE A 92 7.81 -23.04 4.60
N THR A 93 7.25 -23.28 5.77
CA THR A 93 6.80 -24.60 6.20
C THR A 93 5.34 -24.53 6.61
N LEU A 94 4.49 -25.34 5.97
CA LEU A 94 3.09 -25.51 6.35
C LEU A 94 2.99 -26.35 7.62
N ASN A 95 2.29 -25.84 8.61
CA ASN A 95 2.07 -26.47 9.90
C ASN A 95 0.78 -27.32 9.89
N GLY A 96 0.68 -28.25 10.85
CA GLY A 96 -0.48 -29.16 10.94
C GLY A 96 -1.81 -28.47 11.26
N ASP A 97 -1.78 -27.25 11.80
CA ASP A 97 -2.96 -26.42 12.06
C ASP A 97 -3.34 -25.51 10.87
N GLY A 98 -2.63 -25.63 9.74
CA GLY A 98 -2.83 -24.84 8.53
C GLY A 98 -2.12 -23.49 8.53
N SER A 99 -1.48 -23.08 9.64
CA SER A 99 -0.56 -21.93 9.64
C SER A 99 0.71 -22.24 8.86
N ALA A 100 1.55 -21.24 8.58
CA ALA A 100 2.86 -21.50 7.99
C ALA A 100 3.96 -20.67 8.66
N THR A 101 5.10 -21.32 8.88
CA THR A 101 6.30 -20.70 9.46
C THR A 101 7.21 -20.21 8.35
N TYR A 102 7.50 -18.91 8.33
CA TYR A 102 8.39 -18.26 7.39
C TYR A 102 9.71 -17.94 8.08
N ILE A 103 10.83 -18.30 7.46
CA ILE A 103 12.17 -17.90 7.90
C ILE A 103 12.76 -16.96 6.86
N LEU A 104 13.08 -15.74 7.30
CA LEU A 104 13.51 -14.64 6.45
C LEU A 104 14.81 -14.03 7.01
N THR A 105 15.68 -13.55 6.12
CA THR A 105 16.68 -12.57 6.55
C THR A 105 15.99 -11.25 6.92
N LYS A 106 16.62 -10.43 7.77
CA LYS A 106 16.14 -9.07 8.09
C LYS A 106 15.88 -8.22 6.83
N LYS A 107 16.72 -8.36 5.80
CA LYS A 107 16.56 -7.66 4.51
C LYS A 107 15.31 -8.11 3.76
N GLN A 108 15.02 -9.41 3.75
CA GLN A 108 13.82 -9.96 3.11
C GLN A 108 12.55 -9.54 3.84
N HIS A 109 12.57 -9.60 5.18
CA HIS A 109 11.46 -9.13 6.00
C HIS A 109 11.18 -7.63 5.74
N LYS A 110 12.21 -6.78 5.75
CA LYS A 110 12.05 -5.35 5.40
C LYS A 110 11.48 -5.13 4.00
N LYS A 111 11.92 -5.91 2.99
CA LYS A 111 11.37 -5.84 1.63
C LYS A 111 9.90 -6.23 1.58
N MET A 112 9.54 -7.33 2.26
CA MET A 112 8.15 -7.78 2.40
C MET A 112 7.28 -6.69 3.04
N MET A 113 7.74 -6.07 4.12
CA MET A 113 6.98 -5.02 4.81
C MET A 113 6.81 -3.75 3.95
N ASN A 114 7.82 -3.39 3.16
CA ASN A 114 7.70 -2.28 2.21
C ASN A 114 6.67 -2.58 1.12
N GLU A 115 6.73 -3.77 0.50
CA GLU A 115 5.73 -4.18 -0.51
C GLU A 115 4.31 -4.15 0.07
N LEU A 116 4.14 -4.62 1.31
CA LEU A 116 2.83 -4.64 1.96
C LEU A 116 2.33 -3.23 2.28
N LYS A 117 3.22 -2.34 2.75
CA LYS A 117 2.91 -0.91 2.97
C LYS A 117 2.48 -0.23 1.67
N ASP A 118 3.22 -0.44 0.59
CA ASP A 118 2.93 0.18 -0.71
C ASP A 118 1.58 -0.31 -1.25
N ASN A 119 1.28 -1.61 -1.13
CA ASN A 119 -0.01 -2.17 -1.53
C ASN A 119 -1.17 -1.59 -0.72
N ILE A 120 -1.05 -1.52 0.61
CA ILE A 120 -2.10 -0.93 1.48
C ILE A 120 -2.32 0.53 1.10
N ASN A 121 -1.25 1.32 0.96
CA ASN A 121 -1.36 2.74 0.59
C ASN A 121 -1.98 2.94 -0.80
N SER A 122 -1.68 2.05 -1.76
CA SER A 122 -2.32 2.08 -3.09
C SER A 122 -3.83 1.82 -2.96
N SER A 123 -4.23 0.76 -2.25
CA SER A 123 -5.65 0.46 -2.02
C SER A 123 -6.38 1.60 -1.32
N ILE A 124 -5.74 2.23 -0.32
CA ILE A 124 -6.30 3.40 0.36
C ILE A 124 -6.49 4.57 -0.61
N SER A 125 -5.48 4.86 -1.43
CA SER A 125 -5.53 5.96 -2.40
C SER A 125 -6.64 5.74 -3.44
N GLU A 126 -6.87 4.50 -3.85
CA GLU A 126 -7.93 4.11 -4.78
C GLU A 126 -9.35 4.29 -4.18
N MET A 127 -9.50 4.30 -2.85
CA MET A 127 -10.79 4.54 -2.21
C MET A 127 -11.20 6.01 -2.27
N ILE A 128 -10.25 6.94 -2.21
CA ILE A 128 -10.51 8.39 -2.09
C ILE A 128 -11.28 8.89 -3.32
N GLY A 129 -12.52 9.36 -3.10
CA GLY A 129 -13.40 9.86 -4.17
C GLY A 129 -13.82 8.81 -5.19
N SER A 130 -13.71 7.52 -4.86
CA SER A 130 -14.19 6.42 -5.70
C SER A 130 -15.72 6.40 -5.81
N GLU A 131 -16.26 5.58 -6.71
CA GLU A 131 -17.72 5.41 -6.85
C GLU A 131 -18.36 4.86 -5.56
N ASP A 132 -17.66 3.95 -4.87
CA ASP A 132 -18.12 3.36 -3.61
C ASP A 132 -17.97 4.31 -2.41
N TYR A 133 -16.99 5.22 -2.46
CA TYR A 133 -16.67 6.17 -1.38
C TYR A 133 -16.53 7.62 -1.89
N PRO A 134 -17.59 8.22 -2.47
CA PRO A 134 -17.50 9.51 -3.16
C PRO A 134 -17.19 10.68 -2.22
N ASP A 135 -17.48 10.52 -0.93
CA ASP A 135 -17.30 11.57 0.07
C ASP A 135 -15.94 11.51 0.78
N PHE A 136 -15.13 10.46 0.58
CA PHE A 136 -13.80 10.38 1.18
C PHE A 136 -12.88 11.39 0.51
N THR A 137 -12.29 12.28 1.31
CA THR A 137 -11.38 13.34 0.83
C THR A 137 -9.92 13.03 1.09
N ASP A 138 -9.65 12.32 2.20
CA ASP A 138 -8.31 11.90 2.58
C ASP A 138 -8.39 10.69 3.50
N VAL A 139 -7.35 9.87 3.49
CA VAL A 139 -7.19 8.76 4.42
C VAL A 139 -5.73 8.67 4.82
N THR A 140 -5.47 8.82 6.10
CA THR A 140 -4.13 8.72 6.67
C THR A 140 -4.03 7.53 7.61
N ALA A 141 -2.81 7.03 7.78
CA ALA A 141 -2.52 5.96 8.73
C ALA A 141 -1.19 6.21 9.44
N ASN A 142 -1.07 5.73 10.68
CA ASN A 142 0.21 5.70 11.38
C ASN A 142 1.15 4.63 10.79
N GLU A 143 2.43 4.65 11.18
CA GLU A 143 3.48 3.85 10.52
C GLU A 143 3.22 2.34 10.51
N ASN A 144 2.53 1.82 11.52
CA ASN A 144 2.21 0.40 11.68
C ASN A 144 0.76 0.06 11.35
N PHE A 145 0.00 0.98 10.76
CA PHE A 145 -1.39 0.78 10.35
C PHE A 145 -2.32 0.32 11.49
N THR A 146 -2.07 0.77 12.72
CA THR A 146 -2.96 0.54 13.87
C THR A 146 -3.97 1.66 14.08
N GLU A 147 -3.73 2.82 13.46
CA GLU A 147 -4.64 3.96 13.50
C GLU A 147 -4.86 4.46 12.07
N PHE A 148 -6.13 4.59 11.70
CA PHE A 148 -6.58 5.18 10.45
C PHE A 148 -7.47 6.39 10.74
N GLU A 149 -7.27 7.47 10.01
CA GLU A 149 -8.13 8.64 10.02
C GLU A 149 -8.65 8.91 8.61
N ILE A 150 -9.96 8.87 8.46
CA ILE A 150 -10.68 9.11 7.21
C ILE A 150 -11.34 10.49 7.31
N SER A 151 -10.95 11.39 6.44
CA SER A 151 -11.62 12.67 6.25
C SER A 151 -12.74 12.53 5.23
N THR A 152 -13.93 13.03 5.54
CA THR A 152 -15.10 12.97 4.66
C THR A 152 -15.86 14.29 4.58
N LYS A 153 -16.49 14.58 3.44
CA LYS A 153 -17.42 15.72 3.30
C LYS A 153 -18.74 15.50 4.04
N SER A 154 -19.08 14.25 4.32
CA SER A 154 -20.34 13.89 4.95
C SER A 154 -20.33 14.20 6.45
N THR A 155 -21.50 14.50 7.01
CA THR A 155 -21.71 14.67 8.45
C THR A 155 -22.25 13.40 9.11
N GLU A 156 -22.71 12.44 8.32
CA GLU A 156 -23.17 11.13 8.75
C GLU A 156 -22.62 10.05 7.81
N LEU A 157 -22.27 8.89 8.37
CA LEU A 157 -21.71 7.77 7.60
C LEU A 157 -22.80 6.89 7.01
N ASN A 158 -22.71 6.63 5.70
CA ASN A 158 -23.58 5.69 5.01
C ASN A 158 -23.17 4.22 5.30
N MET A 159 -23.88 3.25 4.72
CA MET A 159 -23.58 1.83 4.96
C MET A 159 -22.23 1.38 4.38
N ALA A 160 -21.83 1.90 3.21
CA ALA A 160 -20.54 1.59 2.61
C ALA A 160 -19.40 2.16 3.46
N ASP A 161 -19.50 3.42 3.90
CA ASP A 161 -18.53 4.06 4.79
C ASP A 161 -18.32 3.22 6.07
N ARG A 162 -19.41 2.80 6.70
CA ARG A 162 -19.36 1.93 7.90
C ARG A 162 -18.77 0.56 7.59
N PHE A 163 -19.04 -0.01 6.41
CA PHE A 163 -18.47 -1.29 6.00
C PHE A 163 -16.96 -1.20 5.74
N SER A 164 -16.46 -0.05 5.28
CA SER A 164 -15.03 0.18 5.04
C SER A 164 -14.16 -0.02 6.29
N ILE A 165 -14.73 0.20 7.48
CA ILE A 165 -14.08 -0.04 8.79
C ILE A 165 -13.49 -1.46 8.86
N LEU A 166 -14.22 -2.46 8.36
CA LEU A 166 -13.75 -3.84 8.35
C LEU A 166 -12.53 -4.01 7.44
N GLY A 167 -12.52 -3.34 6.29
CA GLY A 167 -11.38 -3.31 5.37
C GLY A 167 -10.14 -2.73 6.04
N PHE A 168 -10.27 -1.61 6.75
CA PHE A 168 -9.15 -1.01 7.49
C PHE A 168 -8.64 -1.91 8.63
N TYR A 169 -9.53 -2.60 9.36
CA TYR A 169 -9.11 -3.62 10.33
C TYR A 169 -8.32 -4.75 9.67
N MET A 170 -8.71 -5.17 8.46
CA MET A 170 -7.99 -6.18 7.71
C MET A 170 -6.61 -5.70 7.26
N TYR A 171 -6.48 -4.46 6.78
CA TYR A 171 -5.18 -3.88 6.41
C TYR A 171 -4.23 -3.82 7.60
N GLY A 172 -4.68 -3.23 8.72
CA GLY A 172 -3.89 -3.13 9.94
C GLY A 172 -3.53 -4.50 10.52
N GLY A 173 -4.50 -5.40 10.62
CA GLY A 173 -4.29 -6.75 11.13
C GLY A 173 -3.30 -7.55 10.27
N MET A 174 -3.42 -7.49 8.94
CA MET A 174 -2.50 -8.15 8.02
C MET A 174 -1.08 -7.58 8.14
N TYR A 175 -0.94 -6.25 8.11
CA TYR A 175 0.38 -5.61 8.25
C TYR A 175 1.10 -6.08 9.51
N ASN A 176 0.41 -6.05 10.66
CA ASN A 176 1.00 -6.37 11.96
C ASN A 176 1.35 -7.86 12.11
N ILE A 177 0.60 -8.76 11.47
CA ILE A 177 0.92 -10.19 11.44
C ILE A 177 2.21 -10.46 10.67
N PHE A 178 2.37 -9.89 9.48
CA PHE A 178 3.60 -10.03 8.70
C PHE A 178 4.76 -9.24 9.29
N ASN A 179 4.49 -8.20 10.08
CA ASN A 179 5.51 -7.51 10.87
C ASN A 179 6.00 -8.35 12.08
N GLY A 180 5.30 -9.44 12.43
CA GLY A 180 5.59 -10.23 13.63
C GLY A 180 5.18 -9.57 14.94
N THR A 181 4.33 -8.54 14.88
CA THR A 181 3.86 -7.74 16.02
C THR A 181 2.35 -7.62 15.95
N ALA A 182 1.65 -8.74 16.12
CA ALA A 182 0.19 -8.77 16.05
C ALA A 182 -0.44 -7.65 16.87
N ALA A 183 -1.32 -6.86 16.25
CA ALA A 183 -1.96 -5.73 16.90
C ALA A 183 -3.18 -6.18 17.71
N ASP A 184 -3.25 -5.75 18.96
CA ASP A 184 -4.41 -5.99 19.83
C ASP A 184 -5.64 -5.17 19.40
N ASN A 185 -5.40 -4.00 18.81
CA ASN A 185 -6.44 -3.07 18.39
C ASN A 185 -6.03 -2.30 17.14
N ILE A 186 -6.98 -2.14 16.24
CA ILE A 186 -6.92 -1.21 15.10
C ILE A 186 -8.05 -0.19 15.31
N SER A 187 -7.71 1.09 15.31
CA SER A 187 -8.64 2.20 15.45
C SER A 187 -8.91 2.84 14.09
N VAL A 188 -10.18 3.07 13.79
CA VAL A 188 -10.63 3.72 12.55
C VAL A 188 -11.50 4.90 12.95
N LYS A 189 -11.05 6.12 12.62
CA LYS A 189 -11.72 7.37 12.97
C LYS A 189 -12.19 8.07 11.71
N PHE A 190 -13.43 8.52 11.70
CA PHE A 190 -14.01 9.39 10.67
C PHE A 190 -14.13 10.81 11.21
N VAL A 191 -13.64 11.76 10.43
CA VAL A 191 -13.72 13.19 10.73
C VAL A 191 -14.36 13.94 9.56
N ASN A 192 -15.16 14.95 9.86
CA ASN A 192 -15.66 15.84 8.82
C ASN A 192 -14.53 16.76 8.34
N ALA A 193 -14.29 16.81 7.03
CA ALA A 193 -13.14 17.49 6.44
C ALA A 193 -13.15 19.03 6.63
N ASP A 194 -14.33 19.64 6.72
CA ASP A 194 -14.47 21.09 6.83
C ASP A 194 -14.39 21.57 8.29
N SER A 195 -15.04 20.85 9.21
CA SER A 195 -15.13 21.24 10.63
C SER A 195 -14.05 20.62 11.50
N GLY A 196 -13.46 19.50 11.08
CA GLY A 196 -12.58 18.67 11.90
C GLY A 196 -13.30 17.91 13.02
N GLU A 197 -14.63 17.92 13.06
CA GLU A 197 -15.41 17.21 14.08
C GLU A 197 -15.34 15.70 13.86
N GLU A 198 -15.18 14.96 14.96
CA GLU A 198 -15.24 13.50 14.95
C GLU A 198 -16.69 13.04 14.72
N ILE A 199 -16.89 12.21 13.71
CA ILE A 199 -18.18 11.59 13.39
C ILE A 199 -18.32 10.25 14.09
N LEU A 200 -17.26 9.44 14.04
CA LEU A 200 -17.23 8.09 14.58
C LEU A 200 -15.78 7.66 14.83
N THR A 201 -15.54 7.00 15.96
CA THR A 201 -14.36 6.15 16.16
C THR A 201 -14.80 4.71 16.41
N ALA A 202 -14.23 3.78 15.65
CA ALA A 202 -14.46 2.35 15.80
C ALA A 202 -13.15 1.62 16.13
N ASN A 203 -13.23 0.62 17.01
CA ASN A 203 -12.08 -0.16 17.46
C ASN A 203 -12.26 -1.65 17.16
N SER A 204 -11.24 -2.30 16.60
CA SER A 204 -11.32 -3.72 16.21
C SER A 204 -11.51 -4.65 17.42
N LYS A 205 -11.05 -4.26 18.62
CA LYS A 205 -11.25 -5.02 19.86
C LYS A 205 -12.72 -5.12 20.30
N ASP A 206 -13.58 -4.26 19.76
CA ASP A 206 -15.00 -4.22 20.06
C ASP A 206 -15.84 -4.86 18.94
N ALA A 207 -15.21 -5.23 17.82
CA ALA A 207 -15.86 -5.93 16.73
C ALA A 207 -16.27 -7.35 17.16
N GLY A 208 -17.56 -7.68 17.03
CA GLY A 208 -18.10 -8.99 17.39
C GLY A 208 -18.61 -9.13 18.83
N LYS A 209 -18.69 -8.03 19.58
CA LYS A 209 -19.44 -7.94 20.83
C LYS A 209 -20.92 -7.60 20.59
#